data_AF-A0A8F7PYN8-F1
#
_entry.id   AF-A0A8F7PYN8-F1
#
_cell.length_a   1.000
_cell.length_b   1.000
_cell.length_c   1.000
_cell.angle_alpha   90.00
_cell.angle_beta   90.00
_cell.angle_gamma   90.00
#
_symmetry.space_group_name_H-M   'P 1'
#
loop_
_entity.id
_entity.type
_entity.pdbx_description
1 polymer ?
#
loop_
_entity_poly.entity_id
_entity_poly.type
_entity_poly.pdbx_seq_one_letter_code
_entity_poly.pdbx_strand_id
1 'polypeptide(L)'
;MKDRVGNVTRHRYEQLVAQAKELISQVARAQFTLGDMALEIEPMRPVGGSVPHGTEDLFTVAESLQIFADDIGVERSTVEDWRYTANRWPKDKRMEGVSFTVHRILASVTDEDERWAAVHDAPLNPRTGARQWTPDGAKRVVGQRVDRPVTLDEKVAAVADLTRDDEVAAQVATDLLKRPKVSEHVTPAERKRVVTELTRDDDTAQEVTRDLLRRPAVARSTMRDDTTRMLVNRAQFDNTAESREKIRDRVPAVRKIEHTLEYVDLVGSCHGFVATLGRLVPKMRGQQFTDDERDTVRRQLARVRAAADWLEGALDHGEFTLDEQLTQLLKGE
;
A
#
# COMPACT_ATOMS: atom_id res chain seq x y z
N MET A 1 -37.70 24.34 -21.98
CA MET A 1 -36.74 23.51 -22.76
C MET A 1 -36.08 24.42 -23.78
N LYS A 2 -34.77 24.35 -24.03
CA LYS A 2 -34.16 25.21 -25.06
C LYS A 2 -34.67 24.78 -26.43
N ASP A 3 -35.45 25.63 -27.10
CA ASP A 3 -36.04 25.38 -28.43
C ASP A 3 -35.02 25.30 -29.59
N ARG A 4 -33.73 25.44 -29.27
CA ARG A 4 -32.61 25.40 -30.21
C ARG A 4 -31.51 24.47 -29.73
N VAL A 5 -30.91 23.75 -30.67
CA VAL A 5 -29.68 22.98 -30.47
C VAL A 5 -28.58 23.67 -31.26
N GLY A 6 -27.68 24.36 -30.56
CA GLY A 6 -26.73 25.27 -31.21
C GLY A 6 -27.48 26.33 -32.02
N ASN A 7 -27.12 26.46 -33.30
CA ASN A 7 -27.68 27.47 -34.20
C ASN A 7 -29.02 27.06 -34.84
N VAL A 8 -29.45 25.79 -34.74
CA VAL A 8 -30.68 25.31 -35.40
C VAL A 8 -31.83 25.14 -34.41
N THR A 9 -33.06 25.22 -34.91
CA THR A 9 -34.26 24.87 -34.13
C THR A 9 -34.28 23.38 -33.81
N ARG A 10 -35.04 22.98 -32.78
CA ARG A 10 -35.18 21.57 -32.42
C ARG A 10 -35.70 20.69 -33.56
N HIS A 11 -36.73 21.16 -34.26
CA HIS A 11 -37.29 20.46 -35.42
C HIS A 11 -36.26 20.30 -36.55
N ARG A 12 -35.49 21.35 -36.85
CA ARG A 12 -34.43 21.27 -37.87
C ARG A 12 -33.33 20.30 -37.46
N TYR A 13 -32.95 20.30 -36.18
CA TYR A 13 -31.97 19.34 -35.66
C TYR A 13 -32.43 17.90 -35.86
N GLU A 14 -33.71 17.59 -35.62
CA GLU A 14 -34.26 16.24 -35.81
C GLU A 14 -34.24 15.81 -37.28
N GLN A 15 -34.55 16.73 -38.21
CA GLN A 15 -34.38 16.47 -39.65
C GLN A 15 -32.92 16.19 -40.03
N LEU A 16 -31.98 16.99 -39.51
CA LEU A 16 -30.54 16.79 -39.75
C LEU A 16 -30.05 15.45 -39.19
N VAL A 17 -30.54 15.04 -38.03
CA VAL A 17 -30.21 13.72 -37.45
C VAL A 17 -30.73 12.59 -38.33
N ALA A 18 -31.95 12.69 -38.86
CA ALA A 18 -32.50 11.67 -39.78
C ALA A 18 -31.65 11.55 -41.06
N GLN A 19 -31.28 12.69 -41.67
CA GLN A 19 -30.41 12.71 -42.84
C GLN A 19 -29.01 12.16 -42.54
N ALA A 20 -28.42 12.55 -41.40
CA ALA A 20 -27.12 12.06 -40.98
C ALA A 20 -27.13 10.55 -40.70
N LYS A 21 -28.22 10.00 -40.15
CA LYS A 21 -28.36 8.55 -39.95
C LYS A 21 -28.32 7.79 -41.28
N GLU A 22 -28.97 8.30 -42.32
CA GLU A 22 -28.91 7.69 -43.66
C GLU A 22 -27.48 7.72 -44.23
N LEU A 23 -26.79 8.85 -44.13
CA LEU A 23 -25.39 8.96 -44.55
C LEU A 23 -24.48 8.00 -43.77
N ILE A 24 -24.69 7.86 -42.46
CA ILE A 24 -23.93 6.91 -41.63
C ILE A 24 -24.22 5.46 -42.03
N SER A 25 -25.46 5.12 -42.39
CA SER A 25 -25.79 3.79 -42.92
C SER A 25 -25.02 3.49 -44.22
N GLN A 26 -24.91 4.46 -45.12
CA GLN A 26 -24.13 4.33 -46.36
C GLN A 26 -22.64 4.15 -46.08
N VAL A 27 -22.08 4.96 -45.18
CA VAL A 27 -20.68 4.82 -44.73
C VAL A 27 -20.44 3.45 -44.11
N ALA A 28 -21.35 2.97 -43.26
CA ALA A 28 -21.21 1.66 -42.63
C ALA A 28 -21.24 0.52 -43.66
N ARG A 29 -22.12 0.59 -44.66
CA ARG A 29 -22.15 -0.37 -45.79
C ARG A 29 -20.84 -0.37 -46.57
N ALA A 30 -20.27 0.79 -46.85
CA ALA A 30 -18.97 0.90 -47.52
C ALA A 30 -17.84 0.28 -46.68
N GLN A 31 -17.78 0.58 -45.38
CA GLN A 31 -16.78 0.02 -44.46
C GLN A 31 -16.88 -1.50 -44.35
N PHE A 32 -18.11 -2.05 -44.26
CA PHE A 32 -18.32 -3.49 -44.29
C PHE A 32 -17.91 -4.13 -45.62
N THR A 33 -18.17 -3.46 -46.75
CA THR A 33 -17.76 -3.96 -48.07
C THR A 33 -16.24 -3.97 -48.21
N LEU A 34 -15.56 -2.93 -47.73
CA LEU A 34 -14.09 -2.87 -47.69
C LEU A 34 -13.51 -3.95 -46.76
N GLY A 35 -14.17 -4.21 -45.62
CA GLY A 35 -13.83 -5.31 -44.73
C GLY A 35 -14.01 -6.70 -45.38
N ASP A 36 -15.09 -6.89 -46.14
CA ASP A 36 -15.33 -8.12 -46.90
C ASP A 36 -14.25 -8.33 -47.98
N MET A 37 -13.86 -7.28 -48.70
CA MET A 37 -12.74 -7.33 -49.65
C MET A 37 -11.42 -7.68 -48.95
N ALA A 38 -11.14 -7.07 -47.79
CA ALA A 38 -9.95 -7.39 -47.01
C ALA A 38 -9.93 -8.84 -46.48
N LEU A 39 -11.10 -9.44 -46.23
CA LEU A 39 -11.23 -10.86 -45.88
C LEU A 39 -11.04 -11.79 -47.08
N GLU A 40 -11.45 -11.35 -48.27
CA GLU A 40 -11.20 -12.07 -49.52
C GLU A 40 -9.71 -12.08 -49.86
N ILE A 41 -9.01 -10.97 -49.63
CA ILE A 41 -7.55 -10.86 -49.82
C ILE A 41 -6.80 -11.71 -48.79
N GLU A 42 -7.09 -11.55 -47.49
CA GLU A 42 -6.44 -12.29 -46.41
C GLU A 42 -7.46 -12.74 -45.35
N PRO A 43 -7.93 -14.01 -45.41
CA PRO A 43 -8.84 -14.58 -44.41
C PRO A 43 -8.28 -14.55 -42.98
N MET A 44 -9.17 -14.49 -41.99
CA MET A 44 -8.77 -14.54 -40.58
C MET A 44 -8.18 -15.91 -40.23
N ARG A 45 -6.99 -15.91 -39.64
CA ARG A 45 -6.28 -17.12 -39.20
C ARG A 45 -6.56 -17.40 -37.72
N PRO A 46 -6.61 -18.68 -37.27
CA PRO A 46 -6.77 -19.02 -35.86
C PRO A 46 -5.58 -18.53 -35.03
N VAL A 47 -5.87 -17.95 -33.86
CA VAL A 47 -4.86 -17.41 -32.94
C VAL A 47 -4.09 -18.56 -32.28
N GLY A 48 -2.75 -18.58 -32.42
CA GLY A 48 -1.87 -19.51 -31.68
C GLY A 48 -1.22 -20.65 -32.46
N GLY A 49 -1.38 -20.71 -33.79
CA GLY A 49 -0.61 -21.64 -34.63
C GLY A 49 0.77 -21.08 -34.95
N SER A 50 1.85 -21.74 -34.51
CA SER A 50 3.15 -21.54 -35.12
C SER A 50 3.06 -22.04 -36.57
N VAL A 51 3.00 -21.13 -37.53
CA VAL A 51 3.27 -21.53 -38.91
C VAL A 51 4.76 -21.88 -38.99
N PRO A 52 5.12 -23.06 -39.52
CA PRO A 52 6.48 -23.29 -39.99
C PRO A 52 6.84 -22.14 -40.92
N HIS A 53 8.05 -21.60 -40.80
CA HIS A 53 8.58 -20.73 -41.86
C HIS A 53 8.48 -21.50 -43.18
N GLY A 54 7.59 -21.08 -44.09
CA GLY A 54 7.45 -21.67 -45.42
C GLY A 54 6.10 -22.34 -45.68
N THR A 55 5.09 -21.53 -45.99
CA THR A 55 4.36 -21.76 -47.24
C THR A 55 4.97 -20.82 -48.27
N GLU A 56 5.01 -21.23 -49.54
CA GLU A 56 5.55 -20.47 -50.68
C GLU A 56 4.75 -19.18 -51.01
N ASP A 57 4.12 -18.55 -50.01
CA ASP A 57 3.43 -17.28 -50.16
C ASP A 57 4.45 -16.15 -50.09
N LEU A 58 4.53 -15.38 -51.17
CA LEU A 58 5.47 -14.26 -51.34
C LEU A 58 5.20 -13.09 -50.39
N PHE A 59 4.07 -13.06 -49.68
CA PHE A 59 3.67 -11.97 -48.81
C PHE A 59 3.18 -12.47 -47.45
N THR A 60 3.58 -11.75 -46.39
CA THR A 60 2.96 -11.88 -45.08
C THR A 60 1.56 -11.23 -45.06
N VAL A 61 0.69 -11.64 -44.13
CA VAL A 61 -0.63 -11.01 -43.93
C VAL A 61 -0.51 -9.49 -43.78
N ALA A 62 0.52 -9.02 -43.08
CA ALA A 62 0.73 -7.59 -42.87
C ALA A 62 1.10 -6.88 -44.18
N GLU A 63 1.91 -7.49 -45.04
CA GLU A 63 2.32 -6.92 -46.33
C GLU A 63 1.15 -6.88 -47.32
N SER A 64 0.38 -7.96 -47.47
CA SER A 64 -0.80 -7.99 -48.35
C SER A 64 -1.81 -6.90 -47.99
N LEU A 65 -2.06 -6.69 -46.69
CA LEU A 65 -2.96 -5.63 -46.22
C LEU A 65 -2.35 -4.24 -46.33
N GLN A 66 -1.03 -4.11 -46.20
CA GLN A 66 -0.34 -2.83 -46.40
C GLN A 66 -0.47 -2.39 -47.85
N ILE A 67 -0.25 -3.29 -48.82
CA ILE A 67 -0.43 -3.00 -50.26
C ILE A 67 -1.86 -2.54 -50.53
N PHE A 68 -2.85 -3.30 -50.05
CA PHE A 68 -4.25 -2.93 -50.22
C PHE A 68 -4.60 -1.57 -49.58
N ALA A 69 -4.07 -1.30 -48.39
CA ALA A 69 -4.29 -0.03 -47.70
C ALA A 69 -3.67 1.15 -48.45
N ASP A 70 -2.45 0.99 -48.97
CA ASP A 70 -1.74 2.00 -49.75
C ASP A 70 -2.48 2.30 -51.07
N ASP A 71 -2.98 1.26 -51.76
CA ASP A 71 -3.70 1.39 -53.03
C ASP A 71 -5.05 2.13 -52.90
N ILE A 72 -5.74 2.00 -51.76
CA ILE A 72 -7.00 2.70 -51.49
C ILE A 72 -6.82 3.99 -50.67
N GLY A 73 -5.59 4.30 -50.25
CA GLY A 73 -5.22 5.54 -49.56
C GLY A 73 -5.65 5.64 -48.09
N VAL A 74 -5.58 4.55 -47.33
CA VAL A 74 -5.90 4.51 -45.89
C VAL A 74 -4.80 3.84 -45.07
N GLU A 75 -4.85 3.96 -43.74
CA GLU A 75 -3.91 3.25 -42.88
C GLU A 75 -4.21 1.74 -42.82
N ARG A 76 -3.17 0.90 -42.78
CA ARG A 76 -3.30 -0.55 -42.59
C ARG A 76 -4.11 -0.91 -41.35
N SER A 77 -3.92 -0.19 -40.24
CA SER A 77 -4.69 -0.34 -39.00
C SER A 77 -6.20 -0.22 -39.22
N THR A 78 -6.62 0.65 -40.13
CA THR A 78 -8.02 0.87 -40.49
C THR A 78 -8.57 -0.30 -41.30
N VAL A 79 -7.78 -0.83 -42.25
CA VAL A 79 -8.15 -2.05 -42.99
C VAL A 79 -8.24 -3.25 -42.05
N GLU A 80 -7.34 -3.38 -41.07
CA GLU A 80 -7.39 -4.43 -40.05
C GLU A 80 -8.66 -4.34 -39.21
N ASP A 81 -9.04 -3.14 -38.76
CA ASP A 81 -10.29 -2.90 -38.05
C ASP A 81 -11.51 -3.27 -38.91
N TRP A 82 -11.50 -2.93 -40.21
CA TRP A 82 -12.55 -3.30 -41.14
C TRP A 82 -12.68 -4.80 -41.32
N ARG A 83 -11.56 -5.46 -41.60
CA ARG A 83 -11.45 -6.90 -41.80
C ARG A 83 -11.90 -7.67 -40.55
N TYR A 84 -11.40 -7.28 -39.38
CA TYR A 84 -11.78 -7.89 -38.11
C TYR A 84 -13.27 -7.77 -37.85
N THR A 85 -13.83 -6.56 -38.01
CA THR A 85 -15.25 -6.32 -37.76
C THR A 85 -16.14 -7.08 -38.74
N ALA A 86 -15.78 -7.09 -40.04
CA ALA A 86 -16.54 -7.84 -41.05
C ALA A 86 -16.54 -9.35 -40.78
N ASN A 87 -15.44 -9.89 -40.24
CA ASN A 87 -15.35 -11.31 -39.88
C ASN A 87 -16.24 -11.66 -38.68
N ARG A 88 -16.28 -10.78 -37.67
CA ARG A 88 -17.13 -10.97 -36.48
C ARG A 88 -18.63 -10.72 -36.78
N TRP A 89 -18.94 -10.04 -37.90
CA TRP A 89 -20.30 -9.72 -38.33
C TRP A 89 -20.57 -10.17 -39.77
N PRO A 90 -20.93 -11.45 -39.98
CA PRO A 90 -21.40 -11.96 -41.27
C PRO A 90 -22.56 -11.13 -41.84
N LYS A 91 -22.75 -11.16 -43.16
CA LYS A 91 -23.70 -10.29 -43.88
C LYS A 91 -25.13 -10.36 -43.32
N ASP A 92 -25.58 -11.52 -42.90
CA ASP A 92 -26.91 -11.78 -42.32
C ASP A 92 -27.05 -11.32 -40.86
N LYS A 93 -25.94 -11.03 -40.16
CA LYS A 93 -25.91 -10.58 -38.76
C LYS A 93 -25.67 -9.07 -38.61
N ARG A 94 -25.44 -8.36 -39.70
CA ARG A 94 -25.25 -6.89 -39.71
C ARG A 94 -26.59 -6.21 -39.51
N MET A 95 -26.67 -5.31 -38.54
CA MET A 95 -27.89 -4.56 -38.27
C MET A 95 -27.93 -3.21 -38.97
N GLU A 96 -29.00 -3.00 -39.74
CA GLU A 96 -29.28 -1.71 -40.36
C GLU A 96 -29.60 -0.64 -39.30
N GLY A 97 -29.16 0.59 -39.55
CA GLY A 97 -29.31 1.70 -38.61
C GLY A 97 -28.33 1.68 -37.43
N VAL A 98 -27.49 0.66 -37.30
CA VAL A 98 -26.38 0.60 -36.35
C VAL A 98 -25.07 0.93 -37.05
N SER A 99 -24.36 1.94 -36.56
CA SER A 99 -23.10 2.38 -37.16
C SER A 99 -22.03 1.29 -37.12
N PHE A 100 -21.09 1.33 -38.06
CA PHE A 100 -19.93 0.46 -38.07
C PHE A 100 -19.11 0.51 -36.76
N THR A 101 -18.94 1.70 -36.18
CA THR A 101 -18.23 1.90 -34.91
C THR A 101 -18.82 1.06 -33.77
N VAL A 102 -20.14 0.93 -33.70
CA VAL A 102 -20.82 0.11 -32.68
C VAL A 102 -20.56 -1.37 -32.93
N HIS A 103 -20.67 -1.83 -34.18
CA HIS A 103 -20.33 -3.20 -34.53
C HIS A 103 -18.88 -3.53 -34.19
N ARG A 104 -17.94 -2.61 -34.48
CA ARG A 104 -16.51 -2.76 -34.14
C ARG A 104 -16.28 -2.87 -32.64
N ILE A 105 -16.97 -2.07 -31.82
CA ILE A 105 -16.87 -2.18 -30.36
C ILE A 105 -17.45 -3.51 -29.87
N LEU A 106 -18.65 -3.88 -30.33
CA LEU A 106 -19.29 -5.15 -29.95
C LEU A 106 -18.55 -6.38 -30.49
N ALA A 107 -17.72 -6.23 -31.52
CA ALA A 107 -16.91 -7.31 -32.08
C ALA A 107 -15.88 -7.86 -31.06
N SER A 108 -15.59 -7.13 -29.96
CA SER A 108 -14.74 -7.62 -28.87
C SER A 108 -15.42 -8.64 -27.96
N VAL A 109 -16.74 -8.82 -28.05
CA VAL A 109 -17.43 -9.91 -27.34
C VAL A 109 -16.97 -11.23 -27.94
N THR A 110 -16.44 -12.11 -27.09
CA THR A 110 -15.82 -13.37 -27.50
C THR A 110 -16.86 -14.38 -27.97
N ASP A 111 -17.94 -14.54 -27.18
CA ASP A 111 -19.07 -15.42 -27.48
C ASP A 111 -19.89 -14.88 -28.66
N GLU A 112 -20.19 -15.75 -29.62
CA GLU A 112 -20.82 -15.33 -30.87
C GLU A 112 -22.31 -15.07 -30.72
N ASP A 113 -22.99 -15.92 -29.96
CA ASP A 113 -24.44 -15.82 -29.72
C ASP A 113 -24.74 -14.61 -28.84
N GLU A 114 -23.94 -14.38 -27.79
CA GLU A 114 -24.03 -13.19 -26.95
C GLU A 114 -23.81 -11.93 -27.77
N ARG A 115 -22.78 -11.91 -28.63
CA ARG A 115 -22.51 -10.77 -29.50
C ARG A 115 -23.68 -10.47 -30.43
N TRP A 116 -24.19 -11.49 -31.12
CA TRP A 116 -25.30 -11.32 -32.06
C TRP A 116 -26.58 -10.89 -31.35
N ALA A 117 -26.86 -11.43 -30.17
CA ALA A 117 -27.97 -10.97 -29.33
C ALA A 117 -27.76 -9.52 -28.89
N ALA A 118 -26.53 -9.16 -28.50
CA ALA A 118 -26.21 -7.85 -27.95
C ALA A 118 -26.57 -6.73 -28.90
N VAL A 119 -26.25 -6.82 -30.21
CA VAL A 119 -26.56 -5.73 -31.14
C VAL A 119 -28.06 -5.41 -31.22
N HIS A 120 -28.94 -6.40 -31.04
CA HIS A 120 -30.39 -6.21 -31.08
C HIS A 120 -30.94 -5.50 -29.84
N ASP A 121 -30.25 -5.58 -28.69
CA ASP A 121 -30.73 -5.01 -27.42
C ASP A 121 -30.10 -3.64 -27.13
N ALA A 122 -30.44 -2.64 -27.95
CA ALA A 122 -29.88 -1.30 -27.79
C ALA A 122 -30.20 -0.70 -26.40
N PRO A 123 -29.21 -0.14 -25.68
CA PRO A 123 -29.42 0.45 -24.37
C PRO A 123 -30.24 1.74 -24.45
N LEU A 124 -30.86 2.11 -23.32
CA LEU A 124 -31.57 3.37 -23.19
C LEU A 124 -30.56 4.53 -23.21
N ASN A 125 -30.70 5.45 -24.16
CA ASN A 125 -29.87 6.64 -24.19
C ASN A 125 -30.44 7.67 -23.19
N PRO A 126 -29.70 8.05 -22.13
CA PRO A 126 -30.22 8.92 -21.06
C PRO A 126 -30.54 10.34 -21.56
N ARG A 127 -29.92 10.79 -22.66
CA ARG A 127 -30.18 12.12 -23.24
C ARG A 127 -31.50 12.18 -24.01
N THR A 128 -31.87 11.10 -24.69
CA THR A 128 -33.04 11.09 -25.58
C THR A 128 -34.19 10.25 -25.06
N GLY A 129 -33.97 9.38 -24.06
CA GLY A 129 -34.97 8.44 -23.56
C GLY A 129 -35.35 7.34 -24.57
N ALA A 130 -34.60 7.20 -25.67
CA ALA A 130 -34.87 6.21 -26.72
C ALA A 130 -33.84 5.07 -26.64
N ARG A 131 -34.27 3.84 -26.98
CA ARG A 131 -33.36 2.71 -27.14
C ARG A 131 -32.59 2.89 -28.45
N GLN A 132 -31.32 3.27 -28.34
CA GLN A 132 -30.47 3.51 -29.50
C GLN A 132 -29.00 3.36 -29.13
N TRP A 133 -28.23 2.81 -30.06
CA TRP A 133 -26.80 2.67 -29.87
C TRP A 133 -26.07 4.00 -29.88
N THR A 134 -25.16 4.15 -28.93
CA THR A 134 -24.09 5.15 -28.93
C THR A 134 -22.76 4.43 -28.75
N PRO A 135 -21.63 5.04 -29.13
CA PRO A 135 -20.31 4.46 -28.84
C PRO A 135 -20.13 4.14 -27.35
N ASP A 136 -20.52 5.05 -26.44
CA ASP A 136 -20.48 4.79 -24.99
C ASP A 136 -21.44 3.69 -24.53
N GLY A 137 -22.60 3.55 -25.19
CA GLY A 137 -23.53 2.45 -24.93
C GLY A 137 -22.91 1.10 -25.28
N ALA A 138 -22.27 1.01 -26.45
CA ALA A 138 -21.54 -0.18 -26.88
C ALA A 138 -20.37 -0.50 -25.94
N LYS A 139 -19.54 0.51 -25.63
CA LYS A 139 -18.39 0.35 -24.71
C LYS A 139 -18.83 -0.19 -23.35
N ARG A 140 -19.94 0.33 -22.81
CA ARG A 140 -20.49 -0.11 -21.52
C ARG A 140 -20.94 -1.58 -21.54
N VAL A 141 -21.54 -2.05 -22.64
CA VAL A 141 -21.94 -3.47 -22.78
C VAL A 141 -20.73 -4.39 -22.77
N VAL A 142 -19.63 -3.99 -23.42
CA VAL A 142 -18.41 -4.80 -23.47
C VAL A 142 -17.42 -4.53 -22.33
N GLY A 143 -17.82 -3.76 -21.32
CA GLY A 143 -16.96 -3.40 -20.18
C GLY A 143 -15.76 -2.50 -20.52
N GLN A 144 -15.76 -1.86 -21.70
CA GLN A 144 -14.74 -0.90 -22.10
C GLN A 144 -14.98 0.47 -21.45
N ARG A 145 -13.90 1.23 -21.30
CA ARG A 145 -13.94 2.60 -20.76
C ARG A 145 -14.76 3.52 -21.65
N VAL A 146 -15.84 4.07 -21.10
CA VAL A 146 -16.68 5.08 -21.76
C VAL A 146 -15.97 6.43 -21.87
N ASP A 147 -16.26 7.19 -22.92
CA ASP A 147 -15.75 8.55 -23.11
C ASP A 147 -16.53 9.56 -22.25
N ARG A 148 -17.81 9.27 -21.98
CA ARG A 148 -18.67 10.09 -21.11
C ARG A 148 -19.21 9.27 -19.94
N PRO A 149 -18.50 9.25 -18.81
CA PRO A 149 -18.96 8.64 -17.56
C PRO A 149 -20.28 9.26 -17.07
N VAL A 150 -21.29 8.43 -16.84
CA VAL A 150 -22.60 8.84 -16.32
C VAL A 150 -22.82 8.28 -14.92
N THR A 151 -22.54 7.00 -14.71
CA THR A 151 -22.74 6.32 -13.42
C THR A 151 -21.66 6.73 -12.42
N LEU A 152 -21.90 6.44 -11.13
CA LEU A 152 -20.90 6.68 -10.10
C LEU A 152 -19.64 5.86 -10.38
N ASP A 153 -19.79 4.56 -10.66
CA ASP A 153 -18.67 3.63 -10.87
C ASP A 153 -17.81 4.04 -12.07
N GLU A 154 -18.42 4.50 -13.16
CA GLU A 154 -17.67 5.01 -14.31
C GLU A 154 -16.91 6.29 -13.99
N LYS A 155 -17.50 7.18 -13.20
CA LYS A 155 -16.82 8.41 -12.77
C LYS A 155 -15.65 8.07 -11.85
N VAL A 156 -15.83 7.11 -10.95
CA VAL A 156 -14.76 6.60 -10.08
C VAL A 156 -13.65 5.98 -10.92
N ALA A 157 -13.97 5.12 -11.89
CA ALA A 157 -12.99 4.52 -12.79
C ALA A 157 -12.24 5.58 -13.63
N ALA A 158 -12.94 6.60 -14.13
CA ALA A 158 -12.33 7.70 -14.85
C ALA A 158 -11.41 8.55 -13.97
N VAL A 159 -11.80 8.82 -12.72
CA VAL A 159 -10.95 9.52 -11.75
C VAL A 159 -9.72 8.67 -11.41
N ALA A 160 -9.89 7.37 -11.16
CA ALA A 160 -8.79 6.46 -10.85
C ALA A 160 -7.74 6.42 -11.98
N ASP A 161 -8.18 6.50 -13.24
CA ASP A 161 -7.27 6.59 -14.39
C ASP A 161 -6.48 7.91 -14.43
N LEU A 162 -7.14 9.03 -14.10
CA LEU A 162 -6.52 10.35 -14.04
C LEU A 162 -5.56 10.50 -12.85
N THR A 163 -5.79 9.75 -11.78
CA THR A 163 -4.96 9.74 -10.56
C THR A 163 -4.04 8.52 -10.50
N ARG A 164 -3.57 8.00 -11.66
CA ARG A 164 -2.53 6.95 -11.70
C ARG A 164 -1.16 7.47 -11.25
N ASP A 165 -0.93 8.76 -11.44
CA ASP A 165 0.26 9.44 -10.97
C ASP A 165 0.09 9.79 -9.49
N ASP A 166 1.08 9.42 -8.67
CA ASP A 166 1.01 9.56 -7.21
C ASP A 166 1.00 11.03 -6.77
N GLU A 167 1.65 11.95 -7.49
CA GLU A 167 1.63 13.38 -7.17
C GLU A 167 0.24 13.96 -7.43
N VAL A 168 -0.36 13.62 -8.58
CA VAL A 168 -1.74 13.99 -8.90
C VAL A 168 -2.71 13.40 -7.89
N ALA A 169 -2.54 12.12 -7.54
CA ALA A 169 -3.38 11.44 -6.56
C ALA A 169 -3.30 12.09 -5.18
N ALA A 170 -2.10 12.44 -4.71
CA ALA A 170 -1.89 13.09 -3.42
C ALA A 170 -2.56 14.47 -3.36
N GLN A 171 -2.45 15.28 -4.42
CA GLN A 171 -3.09 16.58 -4.49
C GLN A 171 -4.63 16.45 -4.51
N VAL A 172 -5.16 15.55 -5.33
CA VAL A 172 -6.61 15.28 -5.38
C VAL A 172 -7.14 14.79 -4.04
N ALA A 173 -6.43 13.86 -3.39
CA ALA A 173 -6.81 13.36 -2.06
C ALA A 173 -6.87 14.49 -1.03
N THR A 174 -5.86 15.37 -1.01
CA THR A 174 -5.81 16.54 -0.13
C THR A 174 -7.00 17.47 -0.36
N ASP A 175 -7.33 17.78 -1.61
CA ASP A 175 -8.46 18.67 -1.93
C ASP A 175 -9.83 18.03 -1.66
N LEU A 176 -9.94 16.70 -1.79
CA LEU A 176 -11.13 15.96 -1.38
C LEU A 176 -11.31 15.97 0.15
N LEU A 177 -10.24 15.77 0.92
CA LEU A 177 -10.29 15.77 2.39
C LEU A 177 -10.60 17.14 2.99
N LYS A 178 -10.28 18.24 2.29
CA LYS A 178 -10.69 19.61 2.69
C LYS A 178 -12.20 19.83 2.63
N ARG A 179 -12.97 18.95 1.97
CA ARG A 179 -14.42 19.09 1.82
C ARG A 179 -15.13 18.34 2.94
N PRO A 180 -15.77 19.01 3.92
CA PRO A 180 -16.28 18.35 5.14
C PRO A 180 -17.28 17.22 4.86
N LYS A 181 -18.14 17.40 3.85
CA LYS A 181 -19.13 16.39 3.45
C LYS A 181 -18.51 15.10 2.91
N VAL A 182 -17.30 15.16 2.33
CA VAL A 182 -16.62 13.96 1.84
C VAL A 182 -16.27 13.06 3.02
N SER A 183 -15.68 13.63 4.07
CA SER A 183 -15.32 12.89 5.29
C SER A 183 -16.53 12.29 6.02
N GLU A 184 -17.72 12.91 5.92
CA GLU A 184 -18.97 12.36 6.45
C GLU A 184 -19.41 11.09 5.70
N HIS A 185 -19.20 11.03 4.39
CA HIS A 185 -19.53 9.88 3.55
C HIS A 185 -18.53 8.70 3.69
N VAL A 186 -17.30 8.95 4.15
CA VAL A 186 -16.33 7.88 4.43
C VAL A 186 -16.79 7.09 5.65
N THR A 187 -16.77 5.76 5.57
CA THR A 187 -17.20 4.91 6.68
C THR A 187 -16.24 5.04 7.88
N PRO A 188 -16.69 4.81 9.13
CA PRO A 188 -15.80 4.84 10.29
C PRO A 188 -14.60 3.88 10.18
N ALA A 189 -14.78 2.71 9.55
CA ALA A 189 -13.71 1.74 9.34
C ALA A 189 -12.63 2.27 8.37
N GLU A 190 -13.04 2.88 7.26
CA GLU A 190 -12.12 3.50 6.30
C GLU A 190 -11.42 4.72 6.91
N ARG A 191 -12.12 5.54 7.70
CA ARG A 191 -11.48 6.67 8.41
C ARG A 191 -10.37 6.17 9.32
N LYS A 192 -10.62 5.12 10.11
CA LYS A 192 -9.59 4.52 10.97
C LYS A 192 -8.40 4.05 10.15
N ARG A 193 -8.64 3.33 9.05
CA ARG A 193 -7.58 2.86 8.15
C ARG A 193 -6.76 4.01 7.59
N VAL A 194 -7.41 5.05 7.05
CA VAL A 194 -6.73 6.23 6.49
C VAL A 194 -5.90 6.95 7.54
N VAL A 195 -6.44 7.16 8.75
CA VAL A 195 -5.66 7.78 9.85
C VAL A 195 -4.43 6.94 10.17
N THR A 196 -4.58 5.62 10.29
CA THR A 196 -3.44 4.72 10.55
C THR A 196 -2.38 4.78 9.45
N GLU A 197 -2.78 4.86 8.18
CA GLU A 197 -1.85 4.99 7.04
C GLU A 197 -1.16 6.36 7.02
N LEU A 198 -1.89 7.44 7.30
CA LEU A 198 -1.35 8.81 7.34
C LEU A 198 -0.48 9.11 8.56
N THR A 199 -0.53 8.26 9.60
CA THR A 199 0.32 8.38 10.81
C THR A 199 1.29 7.21 10.92
N ARG A 200 1.80 6.71 9.78
CA ARG A 200 2.86 5.68 9.77
C ARG A 200 4.22 6.24 10.19
N ASP A 201 4.47 7.52 9.93
CA ASP A 201 5.66 8.22 10.40
C ASP A 201 5.48 8.70 11.85
N ASP A 202 6.53 8.54 12.66
CA ASP A 202 6.46 8.83 14.09
C ASP A 202 6.26 10.33 14.37
N ASP A 203 6.76 11.23 13.53
CA ASP A 203 6.63 12.68 13.74
C ASP A 203 5.18 13.14 13.62
N THR A 204 4.49 12.76 12.53
CA THR A 204 3.06 13.04 12.33
C THR A 204 2.22 12.30 13.37
N ALA A 205 2.53 11.03 13.66
CA ALA A 205 1.83 10.25 14.68
C ALA A 205 1.89 10.92 16.06
N GLN A 206 3.06 11.43 16.45
CA GLN A 206 3.24 12.17 17.70
C GLN A 206 2.42 13.46 17.73
N GLU A 207 2.43 14.26 16.66
CA GLU A 207 1.67 15.50 16.58
C GLU A 207 0.16 15.26 16.67
N VAL A 208 -0.36 14.34 15.86
CA VAL A 208 -1.77 13.95 15.88
C VAL A 208 -2.16 13.41 17.25
N THR A 209 -1.31 12.57 17.86
CA THR A 209 -1.57 12.03 19.20
C THR A 209 -1.67 13.14 20.25
N ARG A 210 -0.77 14.13 20.22
CA ARG A 210 -0.85 15.30 21.11
C ARG A 210 -2.17 16.05 20.94
N ASP A 211 -2.59 16.30 19.70
CA ASP A 211 -3.85 17.00 19.41
C ASP A 211 -5.09 16.21 19.83
N LEU A 212 -5.07 14.89 19.68
CA LEU A 212 -6.14 14.02 20.16
C LEU A 212 -6.22 14.02 21.69
N LEU A 213 -5.08 13.94 22.39
CA LEU A 213 -5.01 13.95 23.84
C LEU A 213 -5.32 15.33 24.45
N ARG A 214 -5.22 16.44 23.69
CA ARG A 214 -5.73 17.76 24.09
C ARG A 214 -7.25 17.76 24.33
N ARG A 215 -7.99 16.77 23.82
CA ARG A 215 -9.43 16.60 24.07
C ARG A 215 -9.65 15.80 25.37
N PRO A 216 -10.15 16.41 26.46
CA PRO A 216 -10.14 15.76 27.78
C PRO A 216 -10.94 14.45 27.85
N ALA A 217 -12.07 14.37 27.14
CA ALA A 217 -12.87 13.16 27.08
C ALA A 217 -12.15 12.01 26.37
N VAL A 218 -11.39 12.31 25.30
CA VAL A 218 -10.60 11.32 24.57
C VAL A 218 -9.48 10.81 25.47
N ALA A 219 -8.67 11.71 26.03
CA ALA A 219 -7.59 11.34 26.95
C ALA A 219 -8.08 10.46 28.09
N ARG A 220 -9.17 10.85 28.77
CA ARG A 220 -9.75 10.07 29.87
C ARG A 220 -10.24 8.69 29.41
N SER A 221 -10.90 8.62 28.24
CA SER A 221 -11.42 7.36 27.70
C SER A 221 -10.29 6.42 27.28
N THR A 222 -9.27 6.95 26.61
CA THR A 222 -8.09 6.20 26.18
C THR A 222 -7.30 5.67 27.39
N MET A 223 -7.16 6.44 28.47
CA MET A 223 -6.47 5.98 29.70
C MET A 223 -7.23 4.91 30.50
N ARG A 224 -8.47 4.59 30.13
CA ARG A 224 -9.20 3.45 30.71
C ARG A 224 -8.85 2.12 30.04
N ASP A 225 -8.26 2.16 28.85
CA ASP A 225 -7.72 0.96 28.21
C ASP A 225 -6.45 0.50 28.92
N ASP A 226 -6.42 -0.75 29.37
CA ASP A 226 -5.34 -1.26 30.22
C ASP A 226 -3.98 -1.28 29.51
N THR A 227 -3.97 -1.66 28.22
CA THR A 227 -2.75 -1.72 27.40
C THR A 227 -2.19 -0.31 27.21
N THR A 228 -3.03 0.64 26.81
CA THR A 228 -2.63 2.03 26.59
C THR A 228 -2.13 2.66 27.88
N ARG A 229 -2.84 2.46 28.99
CA ARG A 229 -2.42 2.95 30.30
C ARG A 229 -1.06 2.37 30.72
N MET A 230 -0.84 1.08 30.53
CA MET A 230 0.44 0.43 30.83
C MET A 230 1.59 1.03 30.02
N LEU A 231 1.41 1.21 28.69
CA LEU A 231 2.43 1.77 27.80
C LEU A 231 2.77 3.22 28.15
N VAL A 232 1.76 4.04 28.44
CA VAL A 232 1.98 5.44 28.83
C VAL A 232 2.67 5.54 30.18
N ASN A 233 2.27 4.71 31.16
CA ASN A 233 2.96 4.65 32.45
C ASN A 233 4.42 4.24 32.27
N ARG A 234 4.69 3.24 31.43
CA ARG A 234 6.06 2.81 31.12
C ARG A 234 6.88 3.96 30.52
N ALA A 235 6.33 4.66 29.54
CA ALA A 235 6.97 5.83 28.94
C ALA A 235 7.24 6.95 29.97
N GLN A 236 6.35 7.18 30.94
CA GLN A 236 6.59 8.13 32.03
C GLN A 236 7.78 7.72 32.91
N PHE A 237 7.91 6.43 33.24
CA PHE A 237 9.07 5.92 33.97
C PHE A 237 10.35 6.08 33.17
N ASP A 238 10.34 5.73 31.89
CA ASP A 238 11.50 5.82 31.00
C ASP A 238 11.94 7.29 30.84
N ASN A 239 11.01 8.22 30.60
CA ASN A 239 11.29 9.67 30.53
C ASN A 239 11.87 10.21 31.85
N THR A 240 11.39 9.71 32.99
CA THR A 240 11.91 10.12 34.31
C THR A 240 13.33 9.60 34.52
N ALA A 241 13.60 8.35 34.13
CA ALA A 241 14.93 7.76 34.20
C ALA A 241 15.93 8.52 33.31
N GLU A 242 15.56 8.81 32.07
CA GLU A 242 16.38 9.59 31.13
C GLU A 242 16.63 11.01 31.64
N SER A 243 15.62 11.64 32.26
CA SER A 243 15.78 12.96 32.88
C SER A 243 16.77 12.94 34.04
N ARG A 244 16.75 11.90 34.89
CA ARG A 244 17.72 11.71 35.97
C ARG A 244 19.13 11.51 35.42
N GLU A 245 19.28 10.74 34.35
CA GLU A 245 20.56 10.51 33.69
C GLU A 245 21.15 11.82 33.15
N LYS A 246 20.35 12.61 32.42
CA LYS A 246 20.77 13.93 31.93
C LYS A 246 21.19 14.88 33.04
N ILE A 247 20.53 14.81 34.21
CA ILE A 247 20.93 15.60 35.39
C ILE A 247 22.26 15.10 35.95
N ARG A 248 22.44 13.77 36.04
CA ARG A 248 23.70 13.14 36.49
C ARG A 248 24.88 13.53 35.60
N ASP A 249 24.69 13.59 34.30
CA ASP A 249 25.72 14.01 33.34
C ASP A 249 26.06 15.50 33.47
N ARG A 250 25.06 16.34 33.79
CA ARG A 250 25.23 17.80 33.89
C ARG A 250 25.77 18.27 35.24
N VAL A 251 25.71 17.45 36.29
CA VAL A 251 26.12 17.85 37.65
C VAL A 251 27.24 16.95 38.18
N PRO A 252 28.52 17.30 37.96
CA PRO A 252 29.68 16.52 38.41
C PRO A 252 29.73 16.31 39.94
N ALA A 253 29.08 17.18 40.71
CA ALA A 253 29.01 17.07 42.16
C ALA A 253 28.20 15.84 42.61
N VAL A 254 27.15 15.45 41.88
CA VAL A 254 26.35 14.25 42.21
C VAL A 254 27.19 13.00 42.02
N ARG A 255 27.93 12.89 40.90
CA ARG A 255 28.87 11.79 40.66
C ARG A 255 29.95 11.68 41.72
N LYS A 256 30.50 12.83 42.18
CA LYS A 256 31.51 12.85 43.25
C LYS A 256 30.95 12.41 44.61
N ILE A 257 29.72 12.77 44.93
CA ILE A 257 29.06 12.37 46.18
C ILE A 257 28.76 10.86 46.17
N GLU A 258 28.23 10.33 45.07
CA GLU A 258 27.97 8.90 44.89
C GLU A 258 29.27 8.09 44.99
N HIS A 259 30.32 8.48 44.27
CA HIS A 259 31.64 7.86 44.36
C HIS A 259 32.24 7.92 45.78
N THR A 260 32.00 9.01 46.52
CA THR A 260 32.47 9.13 47.91
C THR A 260 31.72 8.20 48.85
N LEU A 261 30.40 8.02 48.65
CA LEU A 261 29.59 7.10 49.44
C LEU A 261 29.95 5.64 49.18
N GLU A 262 30.11 5.27 47.91
CA GLU A 262 30.54 3.92 47.49
C GLU A 262 31.93 3.57 48.04
N TYR A 263 32.86 4.53 48.01
CA TYR A 263 34.20 4.38 48.62
C TYR A 263 34.13 4.18 50.15
N VAL A 264 33.32 4.96 50.85
CA VAL A 264 33.17 4.86 52.30
C VAL A 264 32.52 3.53 52.71
N ASP A 265 31.54 3.03 51.94
CA ASP A 265 30.89 1.75 52.19
C ASP A 265 31.83 0.55 51.98
N LEU A 266 32.64 0.60 50.92
CA LEU A 266 33.68 -0.40 50.65
C LEU A 266 34.72 -0.45 51.79
N VAL A 267 35.25 0.72 52.19
CA VAL A 267 36.21 0.83 53.29
C VAL A 267 35.59 0.35 54.61
N GLY A 268 34.32 0.68 54.87
CA GLY A 268 33.60 0.21 56.05
C GLY A 268 33.43 -1.32 56.08
N SER A 269 33.11 -1.92 54.94
CA SER A 269 32.97 -3.38 54.81
C SER A 269 34.29 -4.13 55.07
N CYS A 270 35.41 -3.64 54.53
CA CYS A 270 36.74 -4.20 54.81
C CYS A 270 37.08 -4.13 56.30
N HIS A 271 36.86 -2.97 56.95
CA HIS A 271 37.08 -2.82 58.39
C HIS A 271 36.18 -3.74 59.21
N GLY A 272 34.91 -3.88 58.84
CA GLY A 272 33.94 -4.74 59.52
C GLY A 272 34.35 -6.22 59.51
N PHE A 273 34.87 -6.71 58.37
CA PHE A 273 35.39 -8.06 58.24
C PHE A 273 36.60 -8.30 59.18
N VAL A 274 37.60 -7.42 59.12
CA VAL A 274 38.82 -7.52 59.95
C VAL A 274 38.49 -7.43 61.44
N ALA A 275 37.63 -6.49 61.84
CA ALA A 275 37.20 -6.34 63.22
C ALA A 275 36.44 -7.58 63.74
N THR A 276 35.65 -8.22 62.88
CA THR A 276 34.94 -9.44 63.24
C THR A 276 35.88 -10.62 63.45
N LEU A 277 36.86 -10.81 62.54
CA LEU A 277 37.90 -11.83 62.73
C LEU A 277 38.72 -11.58 64.00
N GLY A 278 39.14 -10.32 64.25
CA GLY A 278 39.89 -9.94 65.43
C GLY A 278 39.19 -10.26 66.75
N ARG A 279 37.85 -10.30 66.77
CA ARG A 279 37.04 -10.68 67.93
C ARG A 279 36.81 -12.19 68.06
N LEU A 280 36.72 -12.92 66.94
CA LEU A 280 36.41 -14.35 66.93
C LEU A 280 37.65 -15.23 67.11
N VAL A 281 38.75 -14.90 66.43
CA VAL A 281 39.99 -15.71 66.44
C VAL A 281 40.56 -15.90 67.86
N PRO A 282 40.62 -14.89 68.74
CA PRO A 282 41.09 -15.09 70.12
C PRO A 282 40.19 -16.02 70.94
N LYS A 283 38.87 -16.06 70.68
CA LYS A 283 37.92 -16.94 71.38
C LYS A 283 38.05 -18.41 70.97
N MET A 284 38.62 -18.66 69.80
CA MET A 284 38.88 -19.99 69.26
C MET A 284 40.20 -20.59 69.77
N ARG A 285 40.99 -19.82 70.53
CA ARG A 285 42.27 -20.25 71.08
C ARG A 285 42.08 -21.42 72.05
N GLY A 286 42.76 -22.53 71.79
CA GLY A 286 42.71 -23.74 72.62
C GLY A 286 41.57 -24.71 72.28
N GLN A 287 40.74 -24.40 71.28
CA GLN A 287 39.73 -25.33 70.78
C GLN A 287 40.35 -26.33 69.78
N GLN A 288 39.94 -27.60 69.85
CA GLN A 288 40.32 -28.60 68.86
C GLN A 288 39.26 -28.65 67.77
N PHE A 289 39.62 -28.17 66.58
CA PHE A 289 38.77 -28.30 65.39
C PHE A 289 38.94 -29.67 64.76
N THR A 290 37.83 -30.28 64.34
CA THR A 290 37.80 -31.45 63.47
C THR A 290 38.38 -31.11 62.09
N ASP A 291 38.79 -32.12 61.32
CA ASP A 291 39.36 -31.88 59.99
C ASP A 291 38.32 -31.31 59.01
N ASP A 292 37.05 -31.72 59.09
CA ASP A 292 35.96 -31.18 58.28
C ASP A 292 35.67 -29.70 58.55
N GLU A 293 35.75 -29.27 59.82
CA GLU A 293 35.59 -27.87 60.21
C GLU A 293 36.75 -27.02 59.69
N ARG A 294 37.99 -27.55 59.77
CA ARG A 294 39.17 -26.87 59.22
C ARG A 294 39.06 -26.70 57.72
N ASP A 295 38.63 -27.73 57.02
CA ASP A 295 38.52 -27.69 55.55
C ASP A 295 37.40 -26.76 55.09
N THR A 296 36.29 -26.70 55.83
CA THR A 296 35.22 -25.73 55.55
C THR A 296 35.69 -24.30 55.74
N VAL A 297 36.41 -24.01 56.84
CA VAL A 297 36.97 -22.67 57.08
C VAL A 297 38.03 -22.31 56.01
N ARG A 298 38.89 -23.27 55.61
CA ARG A 298 39.87 -23.05 54.54
C ARG A 298 39.22 -22.70 53.20
N ARG A 299 38.14 -23.39 52.81
CA ARG A 299 37.38 -23.07 51.59
C ARG A 299 36.80 -21.66 51.63
N GLN A 300 36.22 -21.24 52.75
CA GLN A 300 35.68 -19.88 52.90
C GLN A 300 36.78 -18.82 52.88
N LEU A 301 37.92 -19.09 53.52
CA LEU A 301 39.08 -18.19 53.47
C LEU A 301 39.64 -18.06 52.04
N ALA A 302 39.65 -19.14 51.25
CA ALA A 302 40.07 -19.08 49.86
C ALA A 302 39.16 -18.17 49.02
N ARG A 303 37.83 -18.22 49.23
CA ARG A 303 36.87 -17.32 48.57
C ARG A 303 37.07 -15.86 48.96
N VAL A 304 37.27 -15.59 50.25
CA VAL A 304 37.55 -14.22 50.73
C VAL A 304 38.84 -13.68 50.11
N ARG A 305 39.91 -14.50 50.03
CA ARG A 305 41.17 -14.09 49.41
C ARG A 305 40.97 -13.76 47.93
N ALA A 306 40.32 -14.64 47.18
CA ALA A 306 40.08 -14.39 45.77
C ALA A 306 39.20 -13.15 45.51
N ALA A 307 38.21 -12.87 46.38
CA ALA A 307 37.43 -11.65 46.30
C ALA A 307 38.24 -10.39 46.65
N ALA A 308 39.19 -10.49 47.58
CA ALA A 308 40.11 -9.41 47.93
C ALA A 308 41.13 -9.16 46.80
N ASP A 309 41.72 -10.22 46.23
CA ASP A 309 42.64 -10.14 45.10
C ASP A 309 41.95 -9.54 43.86
N TRP A 310 40.68 -9.90 43.62
CA TRP A 310 39.86 -9.28 42.58
C TRP A 310 39.62 -7.80 42.85
N LEU A 311 39.27 -7.43 44.07
CA LEU A 311 39.06 -6.03 44.45
C LEU A 311 40.34 -5.20 44.26
N GLU A 312 41.49 -5.76 44.63
CA GLU A 312 42.81 -5.14 44.42
C GLU A 312 43.09 -4.96 42.92
N GLY A 313 42.87 -5.99 42.10
CA GLY A 313 43.01 -5.88 40.64
C GLY A 313 42.05 -4.87 40.00
N ALA A 314 40.80 -4.81 40.47
CA ALA A 314 39.82 -3.83 39.99
C ALA A 314 40.21 -2.39 40.36
N LEU A 315 40.81 -2.18 41.55
CA LEU A 315 41.32 -0.88 41.98
C LEU A 315 42.57 -0.45 41.19
N ASP A 316 43.48 -1.38 40.90
CA ASP A 316 44.74 -1.09 40.19
C ASP A 316 44.52 -0.85 38.69
N HIS A 317 43.55 -1.52 38.08
CA HIS A 317 43.28 -1.46 36.64
C HIS A 317 42.09 -0.57 36.27
N GLY A 318 41.26 -0.16 37.23
CA GLY A 318 40.08 0.68 37.00
C GLY A 318 38.93 -0.04 36.30
N GLU A 319 39.00 -1.37 36.16
CA GLU A 319 37.99 -2.21 35.52
C GLU A 319 37.12 -2.85 36.61
N PHE A 320 35.91 -2.31 36.79
CA PHE A 320 34.92 -2.79 37.77
C PHE A 320 33.86 -3.71 37.15
N THR A 321 34.13 -4.30 35.98
CA THR A 321 33.20 -5.21 35.34
C THR A 321 33.15 -6.54 36.09
N LEU A 322 31.94 -7.08 36.23
CA LEU A 322 31.68 -8.38 36.84
C LEU A 322 32.16 -9.48 35.87
N ASP A 323 33.45 -9.79 35.91
CA ASP A 323 34.01 -10.85 35.05
C ASP A 323 33.40 -12.23 35.38
N GLU A 324 33.32 -13.08 34.36
CA GLU A 324 32.79 -14.46 34.47
C GLU A 324 33.46 -15.26 35.59
N GLN A 325 34.72 -14.96 35.91
CA GLN A 325 35.49 -15.58 36.99
C GLN A 325 34.94 -15.24 38.38
N LEU A 326 34.52 -13.99 38.64
CA LEU A 326 33.90 -13.59 39.92
C LEU A 326 32.51 -14.23 40.09
N THR A 327 31.79 -14.38 38.98
CA THR A 327 30.48 -15.06 38.96
C THR A 327 30.60 -16.54 39.30
N GLN A 328 31.66 -17.22 38.84
CA GLN A 328 31.94 -18.61 39.22
C GLN A 328 32.36 -18.72 40.70
N LEU A 329 33.20 -17.79 41.18
CA LEU A 329 33.69 -17.75 42.56
C LEU A 329 32.59 -17.55 43.62
N LEU A 330 31.57 -16.74 43.30
CA LEU A 330 30.42 -16.49 44.16
C LEU A 330 29.37 -17.62 44.11
N LYS A 331 29.25 -18.34 42.98
CA LYS A 331 28.35 -19.50 42.84
C LYS A 331 28.85 -20.76 43.53
N GLY A 332 30.14 -20.81 43.87
CA GLY A 332 30.70 -21.82 44.74
C GLY A 332 30.95 -23.18 44.09
N GLU A 333 31.12 -23.21 42.77
CA GLU A 333 31.79 -24.31 42.06
C GLU A 333 33.30 -24.11 42.08
#